data_AF-A0A9N9IGF4-F1
#
_entry.id   AF-A0A9N9IGF4-F1
#
_cell.length_a   1.000
_cell.length_b   1.000
_cell.length_c   1.000
_cell.angle_alpha   90.00
_cell.angle_beta   90.00
_cell.angle_gamma   90.00
#
_symmetry.space_group_name_H-M   'P 1'
#
loop_
_entity.id
_entity.type
_entity.pdbx_description
1 polymer ?
#
loop_
_entity_poly.entity_id
_entity_poly.type
_entity_poly.pdbx_seq_one_letter_code
_entity_poly.pdbx_strand_id
1 'polypeptide(L)'
;MVLLDVDQLRFEKFPTSSYMARKFLGISKQEVTFAVCPSCNTLYKVTEILPTRHKCTHVEYPNHPICNQRQPCRTELTNKILVNNGFVRRLKMLFPILSLKMQIMTMYQHPGFEELLQKWTNQITET
;
A
#
# COMPACT_ATOMS: atom_id res chain seq x y z
N MET A 1 -2.72 34.56 2.68
CA MET A 1 -2.31 33.17 2.32
C MET A 1 -3.11 32.88 1.09
N VAL A 2 -2.50 32.73 -0.09
CA VAL A 2 -3.17 32.90 -1.40
C VAL A 2 -4.54 32.23 -1.51
N LEU A 3 -4.75 31.06 -0.88
CA LEU A 3 -6.04 30.36 -0.84
C LEU A 3 -7.09 31.01 0.09
N LEU A 4 -6.71 31.46 1.29
CA LEU A 4 -7.62 32.19 2.20
C LEU A 4 -8.04 33.54 1.61
N ASP A 5 -7.19 34.12 0.76
CA ASP A 5 -7.45 35.38 0.08
C ASP A 5 -8.45 35.19 -1.10
N VAL A 6 -8.62 33.96 -1.60
CA VAL A 6 -9.59 33.59 -2.66
C VAL A 6 -10.97 33.30 -2.07
N ASP A 7 -11.05 32.53 -0.99
CA ASP A 7 -12.31 32.18 -0.33
C ASP A 7 -12.08 31.74 1.12
N GLN A 8 -12.31 32.67 2.05
CA GLN A 8 -11.98 32.48 3.45
C GLN A 8 -12.81 31.36 4.11
N LEU A 9 -14.08 31.22 3.74
CA LEU A 9 -14.98 30.19 4.29
C LEU A 9 -14.66 28.80 3.75
N ARG A 10 -14.36 28.71 2.46
CA ARG A 10 -13.99 27.43 1.83
C ARG A 10 -12.66 26.89 2.33
N PHE A 11 -11.69 27.77 2.60
CA PHE A 11 -10.32 27.38 2.95
C PHE A 11 -9.99 27.55 4.44
N GLU A 12 -10.97 27.85 5.30
CA GLU A 12 -10.75 28.01 6.75
C GLU A 12 -10.05 26.79 7.39
N LYS A 13 -10.43 25.58 6.95
CA LYS A 13 -9.85 24.32 7.44
C LYS A 13 -8.62 23.88 6.64
N PHE A 14 -8.18 24.67 5.66
CA PHE A 14 -7.04 24.31 4.84
C PHE A 14 -5.75 24.45 5.65
N PRO A 15 -4.79 23.51 5.54
CA PRO A 15 -3.59 23.56 6.34
C PRO A 15 -2.72 24.79 6.01
N THR A 16 -2.33 25.54 7.04
CA THR A 16 -1.55 26.77 6.92
C THR A 16 -0.07 26.54 6.59
N SER A 17 0.40 25.30 6.71
CA SER A 17 1.77 24.91 6.36
C SER A 17 1.81 23.49 5.80
N SER A 18 2.88 23.19 5.05
CA SER A 18 3.14 21.84 4.53
C SER A 18 3.27 20.79 5.65
N TYR A 19 3.70 21.19 6.85
CA TYR A 19 3.74 20.33 8.04
C TYR A 19 2.33 19.98 8.52
N MET A 20 1.45 20.98 8.69
CA MET A 20 0.06 20.74 9.10
C MET A 20 -0.68 19.92 8.04
N ALA A 21 -0.44 20.17 6.76
CA ALA A 21 -1.01 19.37 5.67
C ALA A 21 -0.60 17.91 5.78
N ARG A 22 0.70 17.66 6.00
CA ARG A 22 1.25 16.32 6.14
C ARG A 22 0.64 15.57 7.32
N LYS A 23 0.50 16.24 8.46
CA LYS A 23 -0.12 15.68 9.67
C LYS A 23 -1.61 15.41 9.47
N PHE A 24 -2.33 16.36 8.87
CA PHE A 24 -3.76 16.27 8.58
C PHE A 24 -4.07 15.10 7.63
N LEU A 25 -3.25 14.93 6.58
CA LEU A 25 -3.38 13.84 5.61
C LEU A 25 -2.84 12.49 6.13
N GLY A 26 -2.34 12.42 7.36
CA GLY A 26 -1.79 11.18 7.93
C GLY A 26 -0.53 10.67 7.22
N ILE A 27 0.18 11.53 6.49
CA ILE A 27 1.38 11.17 5.72
C ILE A 27 2.57 11.06 6.68
N SER A 28 2.67 9.93 7.36
CA SER A 28 3.82 9.63 8.22
C SER A 28 5.06 9.27 7.39
N LYS A 29 6.25 9.43 7.98
CA LYS A 29 7.53 9.06 7.36
C LYS A 29 7.74 7.54 7.29
N GLN A 30 6.85 6.74 7.89
CA GLN A 30 7.09 5.33 8.11
C GLN A 30 6.83 4.56 6.81
N GLU A 31 7.89 3.97 6.27
CA GLU A 31 7.78 2.87 5.31
C GLU A 31 7.16 1.69 6.06
N VAL A 32 5.91 1.36 5.71
CA VAL A 32 5.23 0.23 6.32
C VAL A 32 5.59 -1.00 5.51
N THR A 33 6.26 -1.96 6.14
CA THR A 33 6.53 -3.25 5.49
C THR A 33 5.40 -4.23 5.80
N PHE A 34 4.88 -4.86 4.75
CA PHE A 34 3.90 -5.93 4.85
C PHE A 34 4.54 -7.27 4.52
N ALA A 35 4.03 -8.33 5.14
CA ALA A 35 4.27 -9.67 4.66
C ALA A 35 3.36 -9.96 3.47
N VAL A 36 3.89 -10.63 2.46
CA VAL A 36 3.13 -11.02 1.27
C VAL A 36 2.97 -12.53 1.25
N CYS A 37 1.76 -13.00 0.97
CA CYS A 37 1.57 -14.40 0.62
C CYS A 37 2.16 -14.66 -0.78
N PRO A 38 3.17 -15.53 -0.95
CA PRO A 38 3.80 -15.75 -2.24
C PRO A 38 2.90 -16.45 -3.26
N SER A 39 1.77 -17.01 -2.84
CA SER A 39 0.83 -17.71 -3.74
C SER A 39 -0.33 -16.83 -4.24
N CYS A 40 -0.80 -15.87 -3.44
CA CYS A 40 -1.98 -15.07 -3.76
C CYS A 40 -1.78 -13.55 -3.56
N ASN A 41 -0.55 -13.12 -3.26
CA ASN A 41 -0.14 -11.74 -3.08
C ASN A 41 -0.91 -10.95 -1.99
N THR A 42 -1.68 -11.61 -1.14
CA THR A 42 -2.35 -10.95 -0.01
C THR A 42 -1.35 -10.37 0.98
N LEU A 43 -1.60 -9.14 1.40
CA LEU A 43 -0.79 -8.40 2.36
C LEU A 43 -1.25 -8.65 3.80
N TYR A 44 -0.30 -8.83 4.70
CA TYR A 44 -0.53 -8.99 6.13
C TYR A 44 0.42 -8.07 6.91
N LYS A 45 -0.01 -7.60 8.07
CA LYS A 45 0.89 -6.84 8.95
C LYS A 45 1.93 -7.77 9.54
N VAL A 46 3.20 -7.35 9.55
CA VAL A 46 4.31 -8.15 10.08
C VAL A 46 4.11 -8.52 11.55
N THR A 47 3.50 -7.62 12.33
CA THR A 47 3.17 -7.81 13.76
C THR A 47 2.12 -8.90 14.02
N GLU A 48 1.31 -9.25 13.01
CA GLU A 48 0.26 -10.28 13.14
C GLU A 48 0.79 -11.68 12.83
N ILE A 49 1.90 -11.77 12.09
CA ILE A 49 2.47 -13.04 11.64
C ILE A 49 3.61 -13.50 12.54
N LEU A 50 4.54 -12.61 12.86
CA LEU A 50 5.67 -12.96 13.73
C LEU A 50 5.25 -12.84 15.20
N PRO A 51 5.63 -13.79 16.07
CA PRO A 51 6.66 -14.82 15.88
C PRO A 51 6.13 -16.24 15.54
N THR A 52 4.83 -16.40 15.30
CA THR A 52 4.20 -17.74 15.18
C THR A 52 4.22 -18.28 13.75
N ARG A 53 3.87 -19.56 13.58
CA ARG A 53 3.70 -20.16 12.25
C ARG A 53 2.33 -19.72 11.72
N HIS A 54 2.33 -18.77 10.80
CA HIS A 54 1.11 -18.27 10.18
C HIS A 54 0.92 -18.83 8.77
N LYS A 55 -0.30 -19.25 8.46
CA LYS A 55 -0.73 -19.68 7.12
C LYS A 55 -1.69 -18.64 6.56
N CYS A 56 -1.62 -18.41 5.25
CA CYS A 56 -2.53 -17.51 4.57
C CYS A 56 -3.98 -17.96 4.76
N THR A 57 -4.85 -17.06 5.24
CA THR A 57 -6.28 -17.30 5.44
C THR A 57 -7.13 -16.71 4.31
N HIS A 58 -6.50 -16.01 3.37
CA HIS A 58 -7.19 -15.35 2.27
C HIS A 58 -7.96 -16.33 1.38
N VAL A 59 -9.18 -15.96 1.05
CA VAL A 59 -10.04 -16.60 0.06
C VAL A 59 -10.28 -15.58 -1.04
N GLU A 60 -9.82 -15.87 -2.26
CA GLU A 60 -9.88 -14.93 -3.39
C GLU A 60 -11.34 -14.68 -3.82
N TYR A 61 -12.17 -15.72 -3.83
CA TYR A 61 -13.58 -15.64 -4.22
C TYR A 61 -14.51 -16.34 -3.21
N PRO A 62 -14.90 -15.68 -2.09
CA PRO A 62 -15.70 -16.30 -1.04
C PRO A 62 -17.06 -16.82 -1.51
N ASN A 63 -17.65 -16.19 -2.52
CA ASN A 63 -18.98 -16.51 -3.06
C ASN A 63 -18.94 -17.29 -4.38
N HIS A 64 -17.81 -17.91 -4.73
CA HIS A 64 -17.65 -18.60 -6.02
C HIS A 64 -18.65 -19.77 -6.17
N PRO A 65 -19.37 -19.98 -7.28
CA PRO A 65 -20.37 -21.06 -7.40
C PRO A 65 -19.81 -22.46 -7.11
N ILE A 66 -18.55 -22.72 -7.49
CA ILE A 66 -17.83 -23.96 -7.20
C ILE A 66 -17.22 -23.91 -5.79
N CYS A 67 -17.64 -24.81 -4.90
CA CYS A 67 -17.22 -24.87 -3.50
C CYS A 67 -15.69 -24.95 -3.32
N ASN A 68 -15.00 -25.74 -4.14
CA ASN A 68 -13.55 -25.91 -4.07
C ASN A 68 -12.76 -24.63 -4.36
N GLN A 69 -13.35 -23.66 -5.07
CA GLN A 69 -12.71 -22.38 -5.35
C GLN A 69 -12.90 -21.36 -4.22
N ARG A 70 -13.69 -21.68 -3.19
CA ARG A 70 -13.83 -20.88 -1.96
C ARG A 70 -12.80 -21.25 -0.90
N GLN A 71 -11.85 -22.14 -1.21
CA GLN A 71 -10.87 -22.62 -0.25
C GLN A 71 -9.83 -21.55 0.08
N PRO A 72 -9.41 -21.42 1.35
CA PRO A 72 -8.36 -20.49 1.72
C PRO A 72 -7.01 -20.95 1.17
N CYS A 73 -6.16 -19.98 0.85
CA CYS A 73 -4.85 -20.21 0.23
C CYS A 73 -3.94 -21.16 1.04
N ARG A 74 -3.93 -21.05 2.38
CA ARG A 74 -3.19 -21.91 3.33
C ARG A 74 -1.66 -21.95 3.16
N THR A 75 -1.09 -21.19 2.22
CA THR A 75 0.36 -21.07 2.05
C THR A 75 1.02 -20.53 3.30
N GLU A 76 2.12 -21.15 3.72
CA GLU A 76 2.92 -20.65 4.85
C GLU A 76 3.60 -19.33 4.51
N LEU A 77 3.48 -18.35 5.41
CA LEU A 77 4.04 -17.01 5.21
C LEU A 77 5.49 -16.88 5.72
N THR A 78 5.96 -17.85 6.51
CA THR A 78 7.30 -17.83 7.12
C THR A 78 8.13 -19.07 6.76
N ASN A 79 9.43 -18.90 6.60
CA ASN A 79 10.43 -19.97 6.56
C ASN A 79 11.14 -20.10 7.90
N LYS A 80 11.49 -21.34 8.28
CA LYS A 80 12.37 -21.63 9.41
C LYS A 80 13.81 -21.66 8.90
N ILE A 81 14.65 -20.76 9.39
CA ILE A 81 16.06 -20.62 8.97
C ILE A 81 16.94 -21.03 10.15
N LEU A 82 17.92 -21.91 9.89
CA LEU A 82 18.93 -22.27 10.88
C LEU A 82 19.89 -21.10 11.08
N VAL A 83 20.17 -20.76 12.33
CA VAL A 83 21.18 -19.78 12.76
C VAL A 83 22.05 -20.42 13.84
N ASN A 84 23.24 -19.85 14.11
CA ASN A 84 24.22 -20.43 15.03
C ASN A 84 23.65 -20.88 16.39
N ASN A 85 22.61 -20.20 16.91
CA ASN A 85 21.99 -20.51 18.20
C ASN A 85 20.54 -21.06 18.08
N GLY A 86 20.21 -21.75 16.99
CA GLY A 86 18.93 -22.44 16.83
C GLY A 86 18.22 -22.09 15.53
N PHE A 87 16.93 -21.75 15.60
CA PHE A 87 16.14 -21.43 14.42
C PHE A 87 15.39 -20.11 14.58
N VAL A 88 15.45 -19.28 13.55
CA VAL A 88 14.68 -18.04 13.45
C VAL A 88 13.64 -18.19 12.35
N ARG A 89 12.42 -17.70 12.60
CA ARG A 89 11.40 -17.58 11.56
C ARG A 89 11.57 -16.26 10.83
N ARG A 90 11.62 -16.32 9.50
CA ARG A 90 11.60 -15.14 8.63
C ARG A 90 10.44 -15.20 7.66
N LEU A 91 9.90 -14.06 7.31
CA LEU A 91 8.84 -13.96 6.29
C LEU A 91 9.41 -14.38 4.93
N LYS A 92 8.61 -15.09 4.13
CA LYS A 92 9.00 -15.53 2.79
C LYS A 92 9.14 -14.37 1.82
N MET A 93 8.26 -13.38 1.94
CA MET A 93 8.21 -12.24 1.05
C MET A 93 7.74 -11.00 1.84
N LEU A 94 8.38 -9.87 1.55
CA LEU A 94 8.08 -8.57 2.14
C LEU A 94 7.73 -7.60 1.02
N PHE A 95 6.72 -6.76 1.26
CA PHE A 95 6.36 -5.65 0.39
C PHE A 95 6.51 -4.34 1.16
N PRO A 96 7.51 -3.51 0.82
CA PRO A 96 7.62 -2.19 1.39
C PRO A 96 6.60 -1.26 0.74
N ILE A 97 5.71 -0.67 1.53
CA ILE A 97 4.95 0.49 1.06
C ILE A 97 5.89 1.69 1.13
N LEU A 98 6.24 2.20 -0.05
CA LEU A 98 7.04 3.39 -0.22
C LEU A 98 6.34 4.61 0.41
N SER A 99 7.13 5.56 0.93
CA SER A 99 6.56 6.83 1.41
C SER A 99 5.77 7.53 0.31
N LEU A 100 4.75 8.33 0.67
CA LEU A 100 3.95 9.06 -0.33
C LEU A 100 4.82 9.89 -1.27
N LYS A 101 5.87 10.54 -0.74
CA LYS A 101 6.83 11.30 -1.56
C LYS A 101 7.43 10.40 -2.66
N MET A 102 7.87 9.20 -2.28
CA MET A 102 8.49 8.28 -3.21
C MET A 102 7.47 7.73 -4.21
N GLN A 103 6.25 7.39 -3.78
CA GLN A 103 5.18 6.97 -4.69
C GLN A 103 4.86 8.05 -5.75
N ILE A 104 4.73 9.31 -5.32
CA ILE A 104 4.52 10.44 -6.21
C ILE A 104 5.70 10.59 -7.18
N MET A 105 6.94 10.55 -6.67
CA MET A 105 8.13 10.64 -7.51
C MET A 105 8.18 9.51 -8.55
N THR A 106 7.88 8.27 -8.16
CA THR A 106 7.83 7.13 -9.08
C THR A 106 6.78 7.32 -10.16
N MET A 107 5.61 7.88 -9.83
CA MET A 107 4.56 8.21 -10.80
C MET A 107 5.03 9.28 -11.80
N TYR A 108 5.61 10.39 -11.31
CA TYR A 108 6.12 11.46 -12.19
C TYR A 108 7.29 11.01 -13.07
N GLN A 109 8.12 10.09 -12.57
CA GLN A 109 9.26 9.54 -13.30
C GLN A 109 8.87 8.42 -14.27
N HIS A 110 7.61 8.02 -14.32
CA HIS A 110 7.15 6.98 -15.24
C HIS A 110 7.36 7.45 -16.69
N PRO A 111 7.99 6.64 -17.56
CA PRO A 111 8.14 6.99 -18.98
C PRO A 111 6.77 7.28 -19.62
N GLY A 112 6.66 8.38 -20.36
CA GLY A 112 5.40 8.80 -20.98
C GLY A 112 4.35 9.37 -20.02
N PHE A 113 4.71 9.71 -18.78
CA PHE A 113 3.77 10.32 -17.82
C PHE A 113 3.09 11.59 -18.38
N GLU A 114 3.85 12.48 -19.01
CA GLU A 114 3.31 13.71 -19.62
C GLU A 114 2.34 13.41 -20.78
N GLU A 115 2.66 12.41 -21.60
CA GLU A 115 1.79 11.97 -22.70
C GLU A 115 0.46 11.40 -22.19
N LEU A 116 0.50 10.66 -21.07
CA LEU A 116 -0.70 10.15 -20.40
C LEU A 116 -1.57 11.28 -19.85
N LEU A 117 -0.96 12.33 -19.28
CA LEU A 117 -1.68 13.51 -18.80
C LEU A 117 -2.35 14.28 -19.94
N GLN A 118 -1.65 14.45 -21.07
CA GLN A 118 -2.24 15.06 -22.27
C GLN A 118 -3.44 14.25 -22.80
N LYS A 119 -3.30 12.92 -22.90
CA LYS A 119 -4.40 12.04 -23.29
C LYS A 119 -5.62 12.19 -22.38
N TRP A 120 -5.41 12.23 -21.06
CA TRP A 120 -6.48 12.41 -20.09
C TRP A 120 -7.16 13.77 -20.21
N THR A 121 -6.40 14.83 -20.45
CA THR A 121 -6.93 16.19 -20.60
C THR A 121 -7.78 16.30 -21.86
N ASN A 122 -7.34 15.70 -22.96
CA ASN A 122 -8.05 15.72 -24.25
C ASN A 122 -9.34 14.88 -24.24
N GLN A 123 -9.48 13.90 -23.33
CA GLN A 123 -10.75 13.17 -23.14
C GLN A 123 -11.87 14.07 -22.59
N ILE A 124 -11.53 15.15 -21.88
CA ILE A 124 -12.51 16.07 -21.28
C ILE A 124 -13.01 17.09 -22.32
N THR A 125 -12.26 17.31 -23.40
CA THR A 125 -12.60 18.29 -24.45
C THR A 125 -13.54 17.76 -25.54
N GLU A 126 -13.92 16.48 -25.51
CA GLU A 126 -14.79 15.84 -26.50
C GLU A 126 -16.24 15.60 -26.02
N THR A 127 -16.64 16.24 -24.92
CA THR A 127 -18.04 16.30 -24.42
C THR A 127 -18.49 17.74 -24.26
#